data_AF-A0AAV1ARB6-F1
#
_entry.id   AF-A0AAV1ARB6-F1
#
_cell.length_a   1.000
_cell.length_b   1.000
_cell.length_c   1.000
_cell.angle_alpha   90.00
_cell.angle_beta   90.00
_cell.angle_gamma   90.00
#
_symmetry.space_group_name_H-M   'P 1'
#
loop_
_entity.id
_entity.type
_entity.pdbx_description
1 polymer ?
#
loop_
_entity_poly.entity_id
_entity_poly.type
_entity_poly.pdbx_seq_one_letter_code
_entity_poly.pdbx_strand_id
1 'polypeptide(L)'
;MLVHCGIRSEKQFLYQILGEVINVGATTVVIPDTVGIAMPFEYGNLIADIKKNTPGIENVIIATHCHNDLGLATANTIEGARAGARQLEVTINGIGERAGNASLEEVS
;
A
#
# COMPACT_ATOMS: atom_id res chain seq x y z
N MET A 1 2.77 -14.92 -2.53
CA MET A 1 4.12 -14.36 -2.36
C MET A 1 3.95 -12.89 -2.02
N LEU A 2 4.51 -12.42 -0.90
CA LEU A 2 4.35 -11.04 -0.41
C LEU A 2 5.57 -10.23 -0.85
N VAL A 3 5.35 -9.09 -1.50
CA VAL A 3 6.43 -8.22 -1.98
C VAL A 3 6.20 -6.84 -1.40
N HIS A 4 7.16 -6.37 -0.60
CA HIS A 4 7.13 -5.08 0.10
C HIS A 4 7.86 -4.05 -0.75
N CYS A 5 7.14 -3.13 -1.39
CA CYS A 5 7.74 -2.14 -2.27
C CYS A 5 7.40 -0.72 -1.79
N GLY A 6 8.36 -0.07 -1.15
CA GLY A 6 8.15 1.22 -0.49
C GLY A 6 7.88 2.37 -1.47
N ILE A 7 7.15 3.38 -0.98
CA ILE A 7 6.76 4.61 -1.71
C ILE A 7 7.90 5.44 -2.32
N ARG A 8 9.17 5.12 -2.01
CA ARG A 8 10.35 5.85 -2.49
C ARG A 8 11.11 5.13 -3.61
N SER A 9 10.66 3.95 -4.02
CA SER A 9 11.19 3.25 -5.19
C SER A 9 10.93 4.05 -6.46
N GLU A 10 11.82 3.97 -7.44
CA GLU A 10 11.55 4.53 -8.77
C GLU A 10 10.29 3.89 -9.35
N LYS A 11 9.32 4.72 -9.78
CA LYS A 11 8.00 4.27 -10.22
C LYS A 11 8.07 3.21 -11.33
N GLN A 12 8.99 3.39 -12.28
CA GLN A 12 9.13 2.45 -13.40
C GLN A 12 9.63 1.07 -12.94
N PHE A 13 10.60 1.06 -12.02
CA PHE A 13 11.09 -0.17 -11.42
C PHE A 13 9.99 -0.86 -10.61
N LEU A 14 9.19 -0.08 -9.88
CA LEU A 14 8.05 -0.58 -9.11
C LEU A 14 7.04 -1.33 -10.00
N TYR A 15 6.62 -0.75 -11.12
CA TYR A 15 5.66 -1.41 -12.01
C TYR A 15 6.24 -2.68 -12.64
N GLN A 16 7.52 -2.65 -12.99
CA GLN A 16 8.21 -3.82 -13.55
C GLN A 16 8.28 -4.96 -12.53
N ILE A 17 8.79 -4.70 -11.33
CA ILE A 17 8.95 -5.76 -10.33
C ILE A 17 7.59 -6.31 -9.88
N LEU A 18 6.57 -5.46 -9.77
CA LEU A 18 5.20 -5.90 -9.48
C LEU A 18 4.64 -6.79 -10.60
N GLY A 19 4.86 -6.43 -11.87
CA GLY A 19 4.46 -7.26 -13.01
C GLY A 19 5.15 -8.63 -13.01
N GLU A 20 6.46 -8.68 -12.74
CA GLU A 20 7.20 -9.94 -12.68
C GLU A 20 6.72 -10.85 -11.55
N VAL A 21 6.43 -10.30 -10.37
CA VAL A 21 5.98 -11.12 -9.23
C VAL A 21 4.56 -11.63 -9.45
N ILE A 22 3.71 -10.86 -10.13
CA ILE A 22 2.38 -11.30 -10.58
C ILE A 22 2.52 -12.43 -11.59
N ASN A 23 3.43 -12.31 -12.56
CA ASN A 23 3.67 -13.31 -13.59
C ASN A 23 4.09 -14.67 -13.00
N VAL A 24 4.85 -14.69 -11.90
CA VAL A 24 5.22 -15.93 -11.20
C VAL A 24 4.19 -16.40 -10.16
N GLY A 25 3.00 -15.78 -10.13
CA GLY A 25 1.85 -16.25 -9.36
C GLY A 25 1.56 -15.50 -8.05
N ALA A 26 2.06 -14.27 -7.87
CA ALA A 26 1.56 -13.44 -6.77
C ALA A 26 0.08 -13.10 -6.99
N THR A 27 -0.74 -13.29 -5.96
CA THR A 27 -2.18 -12.97 -5.97
C THR A 27 -2.53 -11.70 -5.19
N THR A 28 -1.57 -11.20 -4.40
CA THR A 28 -1.68 -9.98 -3.62
C THR A 28 -0.34 -9.25 -3.63
N VAL A 29 -0.36 -7.93 -3.81
CA VAL A 29 0.81 -7.05 -3.74
C VAL A 29 0.60 -6.01 -2.65
N VAL A 30 1.57 -5.84 -1.76
CA VAL A 30 1.46 -4.94 -0.60
C VAL A 30 2.27 -3.68 -0.88
N ILE A 31 1.62 -2.52 -0.76
CA ILE A 31 2.24 -1.21 -0.97
C ILE A 31 2.39 -0.51 0.39
N PRO A 32 3.56 -0.60 1.01
CA PRO A 32 3.79 -0.04 2.33
C PRO A 32 4.22 1.43 2.31
N ASP A 33 3.71 2.21 3.26
CA ASP A 33 4.38 3.42 3.74
C ASP A 33 5.30 3.05 4.91
N THR A 34 6.42 2.40 4.59
CA THR A 34 7.35 1.86 5.59
C THR A 34 7.90 2.93 6.54
N VAL A 35 8.05 4.16 6.07
CA VAL A 35 8.63 5.27 6.84
C VAL A 35 7.54 6.05 7.59
N GLY A 36 6.30 6.01 7.11
CA GLY A 36 5.17 6.71 7.73
C GLY A 36 5.11 8.20 7.40
N ILE A 37 5.66 8.61 6.26
CA ILE A 37 5.78 10.03 5.87
C ILE A 37 5.00 10.38 4.59
N ALA A 38 4.24 9.45 4.01
CA ALA A 38 3.44 9.76 2.83
C ALA A 38 2.31 10.71 3.19
N MET A 39 2.04 11.69 2.34
CA MET A 39 0.78 12.42 2.43
C MET A 39 -0.36 11.62 1.79
N PRO A 40 -1.62 11.77 2.28
CA PRO A 40 -2.74 10.96 1.78
C PRO A 40 -2.95 11.05 0.27
N PHE A 41 -2.82 12.25 -0.31
CA PHE A 41 -2.95 12.44 -1.75
C PHE A 41 -1.80 11.79 -2.54
N GLU A 42 -0.57 11.78 -2.01
CA GLU A 42 0.57 11.14 -2.65
C GLU A 42 0.40 9.62 -2.64
N TYR A 43 -0.05 9.08 -1.51
CA TYR A 43 -0.28 7.65 -1.34
C TYR A 43 -1.43 7.16 -2.23
N GLY A 44 -2.56 7.86 -2.26
CA GLY A 44 -3.67 7.56 -3.18
C GLY A 44 -3.23 7.61 -4.65
N ASN A 45 -2.48 8.65 -5.04
CA ASN A 45 -1.93 8.77 -6.39
C ASN A 45 -0.99 7.61 -6.74
N LEU A 46 -0.15 7.17 -5.81
CA LEU A 46 0.73 6.01 -6.01
C LEU A 46 -0.07 4.73 -6.28
N ILE A 47 -1.13 4.46 -5.50
CA ILE A 47 -1.99 3.29 -5.72
C ILE A 47 -2.68 3.36 -7.09
N ALA A 48 -3.22 4.53 -7.47
CA ALA A 48 -3.84 4.73 -8.77
C ALA A 48 -2.83 4.53 -9.92
N ASP A 49 -1.61 5.04 -9.75
CA ASP A 49 -0.51 4.89 -10.70
C ASP A 49 -0.10 3.42 -10.85
N ILE A 50 0.03 2.66 -9.76
CA ILE A 50 0.34 1.22 -9.80
C ILE A 50 -0.74 0.48 -10.57
N LYS A 51 -2.02 0.73 -10.24
CA LYS A 51 -3.16 0.11 -10.91
C LYS A 51 -3.24 0.42 -12.40
N LYS A 52 -2.77 1.61 -12.82
CA LYS A 52 -2.76 2.02 -14.22
C LYS A 52 -1.61 1.41 -15.02
N ASN A 53 -0.42 1.27 -14.41
CA ASN A 53 0.82 1.04 -15.15
C ASN A 53 1.43 -0.35 -14.94
N THR A 54 0.92 -1.16 -14.01
CA THR A 54 1.48 -2.48 -13.70
C THR A 54 0.80 -3.58 -14.52
N PRO A 55 1.52 -4.36 -15.35
CA PRO A 55 0.94 -5.48 -16.08
C PRO A 55 0.38 -6.57 -15.15
N GLY A 56 -0.83 -7.06 -15.43
CA GLY A 56 -1.47 -8.15 -14.67
C GLY A 56 -2.07 -7.71 -13.33
N ILE A 57 -1.99 -6.43 -12.98
CA ILE A 57 -2.47 -5.89 -11.71
C ILE A 57 -3.97 -6.08 -11.50
N GLU A 58 -4.75 -6.18 -12.59
CA GLU A 58 -6.18 -6.44 -12.57
C GLU A 58 -6.55 -7.84 -12.06
N ASN A 59 -5.59 -8.78 -12.05
CA ASN A 59 -5.79 -10.17 -11.63
C ASN A 59 -5.40 -10.40 -10.15
N VAL A 60 -4.97 -9.35 -9.44
CA VAL A 60 -4.45 -9.45 -8.08
C VAL A 60 -5.02 -8.40 -7.15
N ILE A 61 -4.88 -8.62 -5.85
CA ILE A 61 -5.31 -7.67 -4.82
C ILE A 61 -4.17 -6.69 -4.53
N ILE A 62 -4.45 -5.39 -4.60
CA ILE A 62 -3.57 -4.37 -4.03
C ILE A 62 -3.91 -4.22 -2.56
N ALA A 63 -2.92 -4.38 -1.70
CA ALA A 63 -3.02 -4.20 -0.26
C ALA A 63 -2.26 -2.96 0.21
N THR A 64 -2.83 -2.21 1.17
CA THR A 64 -2.15 -1.08 1.82
C THR A 64 -1.53 -1.51 3.15
N HIS A 65 -0.40 -0.92 3.53
CA HIS A 65 0.21 -1.09 4.84
C HIS A 65 0.83 0.25 5.29
N CYS A 66 0.13 1.02 6.11
CA CYS A 66 0.52 2.39 6.42
C CYS A 66 0.99 2.53 7.88
N HIS A 67 2.16 3.14 8.07
CA HIS A 67 2.71 3.48 9.38
C HIS A 67 2.30 4.90 9.80
N ASN A 68 2.26 5.14 11.11
CA ASN A 68 1.62 6.33 11.69
C ASN A 68 2.59 7.41 12.16
N ASP A 69 3.82 7.46 11.63
CA ASP A 69 4.88 8.36 12.11
C ASP A 69 4.49 9.86 12.06
N LEU A 70 3.64 10.26 11.11
CA LEU A 70 3.06 11.61 11.03
C LEU A 70 1.60 11.70 11.50
N GLY A 71 1.03 10.64 12.09
CA GLY A 71 -0.38 10.59 12.48
C GLY A 71 -1.35 10.43 11.30
N LEU A 72 -0.87 9.97 10.14
CA LEU A 72 -1.62 9.93 8.89
C LEU A 72 -1.93 8.51 8.38
N ALA A 73 -1.63 7.45 9.16
CA ALA A 73 -1.77 6.08 8.69
C ALA A 73 -3.20 5.73 8.25
N THR A 74 -4.20 6.12 9.05
CA THR A 74 -5.62 5.92 8.77
C THR A 74 -6.04 6.63 7.49
N ALA A 75 -5.65 7.90 7.34
CA ALA A 75 -5.94 8.69 6.14
C ALA A 75 -5.29 8.09 4.88
N ASN A 76 -4.02 7.69 4.96
CA ASN A 76 -3.30 7.03 3.87
C ASN A 76 -3.97 5.71 3.48
N THR A 77 -4.39 4.91 4.46
CA THR A 77 -5.08 3.63 4.23
C THR A 77 -6.41 3.84 3.51
N ILE A 78 -7.22 4.82 3.93
CA ILE A 78 -8.50 5.15 3.30
C ILE A 78 -8.30 5.70 1.88
N GLU A 79 -7.31 6.57 1.66
CA GLU A 79 -7.00 7.07 0.32
C GLU A 79 -6.50 5.96 -0.62
N GLY A 80 -5.71 5.02 -0.11
CA GLY A 80 -5.34 3.82 -0.88
C GLY A 80 -6.55 2.96 -1.25
N ALA A 81 -7.49 2.77 -0.31
CA ALA A 81 -8.74 2.06 -0.58
C ALA A 81 -9.57 2.77 -1.66
N ARG A 82 -9.70 4.10 -1.58
CA ARG A 82 -10.37 4.94 -2.59
C ARG A 82 -9.73 4.83 -3.97
N ALA A 83 -8.40 4.76 -4.02
CA ALA A 83 -7.63 4.62 -5.26
C ALA A 83 -7.70 3.20 -5.87
N GLY A 84 -8.23 2.23 -5.12
CA GLY A 84 -8.54 0.89 -5.63
C GLY A 84 -7.84 -0.26 -4.92
N ALA A 85 -7.15 -0.02 -3.79
CA ALA A 85 -6.74 -1.10 -2.91
C ALA A 85 -7.96 -1.82 -2.32
N ARG A 86 -7.84 -3.14 -2.14
CA ARG A 86 -8.95 -4.02 -1.72
C ARG A 86 -8.64 -4.83 -0.46
N GLN A 87 -7.42 -4.72 0.06
CA GLN A 87 -7.00 -5.26 1.34
C GLN A 87 -6.30 -4.16 2.14
N LEU A 88 -6.61 -4.06 3.43
CA LEU A 88 -6.03 -3.07 4.32
C LEU A 88 -5.29 -3.83 5.43
N GLU A 89 -3.97 -3.73 5.46
CA GLU A 89 -3.17 -4.26 6.57
C GLU A 89 -3.15 -3.24 7.70
N VAL A 90 -3.84 -3.59 8.77
CA VAL A 90 -4.08 -2.76 9.95
C VAL A 90 -3.95 -3.60 11.21
N THR A 91 -3.89 -2.96 12.36
CA THR A 91 -3.80 -3.65 13.65
C THR A 91 -4.79 -3.11 14.66
N ILE A 92 -5.17 -3.95 15.63
CA ILE A 92 -6.04 -3.54 16.72
C ILE A 92 -5.35 -2.41 17.50
N ASN A 93 -6.08 -1.31 17.70
CA ASN A 93 -5.56 -0.07 18.32
C ASN A 93 -4.29 0.51 17.64
N GLY A 94 -4.00 0.16 16.39
CA GLY A 94 -2.83 0.66 15.67
C GLY A 94 -1.47 0.16 16.23
N ILE A 95 -1.43 -0.94 16.98
CA ILE A 95 -0.18 -1.47 17.53
C ILE A 95 0.84 -1.81 16.42
N GLY A 96 2.09 -1.43 16.62
CA GLY A 96 3.18 -1.64 15.66
C GLY A 96 4.48 -1.00 16.13
N GLU A 97 5.54 -1.11 15.33
CA GLU A 97 6.79 -0.41 15.61
C GLU A 97 6.61 1.12 15.52
N ARG A 98 7.47 1.86 16.24
CA ARG A 98 7.49 3.33 16.26
C ARG A 98 6.13 3.93 16.69
N ALA A 99 5.54 4.77 15.85
CA ALA A 99 4.22 5.37 16.08
C ALA A 99 3.05 4.42 15.78
N GLY A 100 3.34 3.20 15.33
CA GLY A 100 2.33 2.17 15.06
C GLY A 100 1.86 2.13 13.61
N ASN A 101 0.78 1.37 13.40
CA ASN A 101 0.11 1.16 12.13
C ASN A 101 -1.24 1.89 12.10
N ALA A 102 -1.92 1.88 10.95
CA ALA A 102 -3.33 2.25 10.89
C ALA A 102 -4.16 1.35 11.83
N SER A 103 -5.06 1.98 12.59
CA SER A 103 -5.93 1.28 13.54
C SER A 103 -7.11 0.66 12.81
N LEU A 104 -7.36 -0.63 13.06
CA LEU A 104 -8.50 -1.36 12.46
C LEU A 104 -9.82 -0.64 12.73
N GLU A 105 -9.98 -0.09 13.92
CA GLU A 105 -11.26 0.47 14.39
C GLU A 105 -11.54 1.83 13.74
N GLU A 106 -10.51 2.47 13.17
CA GLU A 106 -10.62 3.77 12.50
C GLU A 106 -10.86 3.62 10.99
N VAL A 107 -10.59 2.44 10.41
CA VAL A 107 -10.72 2.18 8.97
C VAL A 107 -11.90 1.25 8.60
N SER A 108 -12.52 0.60 9.60
CA SER A 108 -13.55 -0.43 9.40
C SER A 108 -14.96 0.10 9.18
#